data_AF-A0A924H8S0-F1
#
_entry.id   AF-A0A924H8S0-F1
#
_cell.length_a   1.000
_cell.length_b   1.000
_cell.length_c   1.000
_cell.angle_alpha   90.00
_cell.angle_beta   90.00
_cell.angle_gamma   90.00
#
_symmetry.space_group_name_H-M   'P 1'
#
loop_
_entity.id
_entity.type
_entity.pdbx_description
1 polymer ?
#
loop_
_entity_poly.entity_id
_entity_poly.type
_entity_poly.pdbx_seq_one_letter_code
_entity_poly.pdbx_strand_id
1 'polypeptide(L)'
;MRRGIEKESLRAQPAGGLALTPHPAALGSALTHPSITTDFSESQVELVTGAHASVEAAINELTQIHQFTYRSMKDIGDDMLWVSSMPCGLPTDETIPIARFGSSNVGRAKSVYRMGLGHRYGRRMQTISGIHYNWSFPDVTSEQYFGLIRNFRRQAFLLLYLFGASPAVCSTFVAGRQHELQKLTESTMYMPHGTSLRMGRLGYQSDAQASLAVSYNSLEGYGASLQDALTRAYPAYESVGIRNP
;
A
#
# COMPACT_ATOMS: atom_id res chain seq x y z
N MET A 1 -12.16 6.51 22.31
CA MET A 1 -11.28 6.30 21.14
C MET A 1 -12.15 6.21 19.89
N ARG A 2 -11.74 6.84 18.78
CA ARG A 2 -12.32 6.59 17.46
C ARG A 2 -11.37 5.73 16.63
N ARG A 3 -11.88 5.00 15.64
CA ARG A 3 -11.08 4.21 14.69
C ARG A 3 -11.61 4.25 13.27
N GLY A 4 -10.72 4.13 12.30
CA GLY A 4 -11.05 3.91 10.90
C GLY A 4 -10.12 2.84 10.32
N ILE A 5 -10.53 2.22 9.22
CA ILE A 5 -9.80 1.15 8.55
C ILE A 5 -9.63 1.54 7.09
N GLU A 6 -8.40 1.39 6.59
CA GLU A 6 -8.11 1.35 5.16
C GLU A 6 -7.73 -0.09 4.81
N LYS A 7 -8.28 -0.62 3.72
CA LYS A 7 -7.96 -1.96 3.21
C LYS A 7 -7.68 -1.89 1.72
N GLU A 8 -6.48 -2.30 1.33
CA GLU A 8 -6.08 -2.43 -0.06
C GLU A 8 -6.29 -3.86 -0.57
N SER A 9 -6.66 -4.01 -1.84
CA SER A 9 -6.69 -5.29 -2.54
C SER A 9 -6.54 -5.10 -4.04
N LEU A 10 -5.77 -5.98 -4.68
CA LEU A 10 -5.73 -6.04 -6.14
C LEU A 10 -7.02 -6.67 -6.67
N ARG A 11 -7.53 -6.15 -7.79
CA ARG A 11 -8.44 -6.86 -8.68
C ARG A 11 -7.62 -7.88 -9.46
N ALA A 12 -8.03 -9.14 -9.39
CA ALA A 12 -7.39 -10.25 -10.05
C ALA A 12 -8.42 -11.06 -10.84
N GLN A 13 -8.03 -11.55 -12.00
CA GLN A 13 -8.84 -12.45 -12.81
C GLN A 13 -9.00 -13.80 -12.08
N PRO A 14 -10.01 -14.63 -12.44
CA PRO A 14 -10.20 -15.96 -11.83
C PRO A 14 -8.96 -16.87 -11.87
N ALA A 15 -8.10 -16.71 -12.89
CA ALA A 15 -6.85 -17.44 -13.01
C ALA A 15 -5.69 -16.90 -12.13
N GLY A 16 -5.93 -15.83 -11.35
CA GLY A 16 -4.96 -15.20 -10.46
C GLY A 16 -4.07 -14.12 -11.11
N GLY A 17 -4.27 -13.83 -12.40
CA GLY A 17 -3.59 -12.73 -13.09
C GLY A 17 -4.12 -11.36 -12.67
N LEU A 18 -3.27 -10.33 -12.68
CA LEU A 18 -3.70 -8.96 -12.38
C LEU A 18 -4.73 -8.48 -13.41
N ALA A 19 -5.86 -7.94 -12.95
CA ALA A 19 -6.82 -7.30 -13.86
C ALA A 19 -6.17 -6.07 -14.51
N LEU A 20 -6.35 -5.88 -15.82
CA LEU A 20 -5.84 -4.70 -16.55
C LEU A 20 -6.94 -3.74 -16.99
N THR A 21 -8.19 -4.06 -16.65
CA THR A 21 -9.35 -3.21 -16.89
C THR A 21 -9.28 -1.93 -16.05
N PRO A 22 -9.89 -0.82 -16.49
CA PRO A 22 -9.96 0.41 -15.70
C PRO A 22 -10.70 0.22 -14.37
N HIS A 23 -10.59 1.20 -13.47
CA HIS A 23 -11.41 1.27 -12.26
C HIS A 23 -12.91 1.18 -12.64
N PRO A 24 -13.71 0.29 -12.00
CA PRO A 24 -15.10 0.09 -12.37
C PRO A 24 -15.90 1.40 -12.28
N ALA A 25 -16.57 1.80 -13.37
CA ALA A 25 -17.31 3.07 -13.43
C ALA A 25 -18.41 3.19 -12.36
N ALA A 26 -19.01 2.07 -11.95
CA ALA A 26 -20.03 2.01 -10.91
C ALA A 26 -19.50 2.39 -9.50
N LEU A 27 -18.17 2.37 -9.29
CA LEU A 27 -17.53 2.84 -8.06
C LEU A 27 -17.28 4.35 -8.07
N GLY A 28 -17.61 5.03 -9.17
CA GLY A 28 -17.46 6.47 -9.32
C GLY A 28 -16.02 6.89 -9.59
N SER A 29 -15.67 8.08 -9.09
CA SER A 29 -14.36 8.69 -9.29
C SER A 29 -13.42 8.34 -8.15
N ALA A 30 -12.38 7.56 -8.41
CA ALA A 30 -11.34 7.27 -7.41
C ALA A 30 -10.69 8.53 -6.84
N LEU A 31 -10.70 9.66 -7.56
CA LEU A 31 -10.14 10.93 -7.03
C LEU A 31 -10.94 11.51 -5.87
N THR A 32 -12.26 11.34 -5.86
CA THR A 32 -13.17 12.10 -4.98
C THR A 32 -14.15 11.23 -4.20
N HIS A 33 -14.26 9.95 -4.50
CA HIS A 33 -15.17 9.05 -3.80
C HIS A 33 -14.70 8.85 -2.35
N PRO A 34 -15.59 9.00 -1.34
CA PRO A 34 -15.19 9.12 0.06
C PRO A 34 -14.70 7.80 0.69
N SER A 35 -15.09 6.65 0.12
CA SER A 35 -14.88 5.34 0.75
C SER A 35 -14.20 4.30 -0.13
N ILE A 36 -13.98 4.61 -1.40
CA ILE A 36 -13.48 3.65 -2.41
C ILE A 36 -12.60 4.44 -3.36
N THR A 37 -11.33 4.09 -3.42
CA THR A 37 -10.34 4.76 -4.28
C THR A 37 -9.37 3.71 -4.83
N THR A 38 -8.27 4.16 -5.43
CA THR A 38 -7.16 3.32 -5.85
C THR A 38 -5.87 3.83 -5.23
N ASP A 39 -5.05 2.89 -4.75
CA ASP A 39 -3.70 3.21 -4.29
C ASP A 39 -2.76 3.31 -5.51
N PHE A 40 -1.64 2.57 -5.58
CA PHE A 40 -0.65 2.76 -6.64
C PHE A 40 -1.20 2.39 -8.03
N SER A 41 -1.81 1.21 -8.13
CA SER A 41 -2.28 0.65 -9.40
C SER A 41 -3.76 0.94 -9.64
N GLU A 42 -4.16 1.09 -10.90
CA GLU A 42 -5.57 1.18 -11.32
C GLU A 42 -6.39 -0.06 -10.90
N SER A 43 -5.68 -1.15 -10.65
CA SER A 43 -6.25 -2.42 -10.21
C SER A 43 -6.17 -2.62 -8.71
N GLN A 44 -5.56 -1.70 -7.94
CA GLN A 44 -5.39 -1.81 -6.49
C GLN A 44 -6.43 -0.96 -5.79
N VAL A 45 -7.60 -1.55 -5.54
CA VAL A 45 -8.71 -0.88 -4.86
C VAL A 45 -8.36 -0.68 -3.40
N GLU A 46 -8.62 0.53 -2.90
CA GLU A 46 -8.48 0.89 -1.49
C GLU A 46 -9.85 1.26 -0.92
N LEU A 47 -10.26 0.55 0.13
CA LEU A 47 -11.53 0.74 0.83
C LEU A 47 -11.26 1.51 2.12
N VAL A 48 -11.99 2.60 2.33
CA VAL A 48 -11.77 3.53 3.45
C VAL A 48 -13.06 3.70 4.23
N THR A 49 -13.03 3.40 5.53
CA THR A 49 -14.17 3.63 6.43
C THR A 49 -14.17 5.05 6.99
N GLY A 50 -15.33 5.51 7.45
CA GLY A 50 -15.40 6.63 8.39
C GLY A 50 -14.73 6.31 9.73
N ALA A 51 -14.68 7.32 10.62
CA ALA A 51 -14.20 7.14 11.98
C ALA A 51 -15.35 6.71 12.91
N HIS A 52 -15.22 5.57 13.58
CA HIS A 52 -16.24 4.96 14.45
C HIS A 52 -15.82 4.85 15.91
N ALA A 53 -16.79 4.82 16.82
CA ALA A 53 -16.53 4.63 18.25
C ALA A 53 -16.21 3.16 18.60
N SER A 54 -16.89 2.20 17.96
CA SER A 54 -16.72 0.76 18.20
C SER A 54 -16.00 0.06 17.05
N VAL A 55 -15.44 -1.12 17.33
CA VAL A 55 -14.76 -1.95 16.32
C VAL A 55 -15.80 -2.53 15.36
N GLU A 56 -16.92 -2.98 15.90
CA GLU A 56 -18.04 -3.58 15.18
C GLU A 56 -18.60 -2.61 14.14
N ALA A 57 -18.74 -1.32 14.49
CA ALA A 57 -19.23 -0.31 13.55
C ALA A 57 -18.26 -0.11 12.37
N ALA A 58 -16.94 -0.03 12.63
CA ALA A 58 -15.94 0.08 11.58
C ALA A 58 -15.90 -1.17 10.67
N ILE A 59 -15.99 -2.37 11.25
CA ILE A 59 -16.03 -3.63 10.49
C ILE A 59 -17.33 -3.77 9.69
N ASN A 60 -18.46 -3.33 10.23
CA ASN A 60 -19.75 -3.34 9.53
C ASN A 60 -19.73 -2.41 8.31
N GLU A 61 -19.22 -1.19 8.45
CA GLU A 61 -19.06 -0.28 7.30
C GLU A 61 -18.09 -0.86 6.27
N LEU A 62 -16.91 -1.35 6.69
CA LEU A 62 -15.96 -1.98 5.79
C LEU A 62 -16.59 -3.15 5.02
N THR A 63 -17.42 -3.96 5.69
CA THR A 63 -18.16 -5.07 5.09
C THR A 63 -19.14 -4.56 4.03
N GLN A 64 -19.88 -3.49 4.31
CA GLN A 64 -20.81 -2.89 3.35
C GLN A 64 -20.10 -2.33 2.12
N ILE A 65 -18.99 -1.60 2.33
CA ILE A 65 -18.14 -1.06 1.26
C ILE A 65 -17.59 -2.21 0.40
N HIS A 66 -17.10 -3.27 1.04
CA HIS A 66 -16.58 -4.45 0.35
C HIS A 66 -17.65 -5.17 -0.48
N GLN A 67 -18.85 -5.37 0.08
CA GLN A 67 -19.97 -5.99 -0.63
C GLN A 67 -20.45 -5.14 -1.82
N PHE A 68 -20.52 -3.82 -1.66
CA PHE A 68 -20.82 -2.92 -2.77
C PHE A 68 -19.76 -3.03 -3.86
N THR A 69 -18.48 -2.94 -3.49
CA THR A 69 -17.34 -3.06 -4.42
C THR A 69 -17.41 -4.36 -5.23
N TYR A 70 -17.61 -5.48 -4.55
CA TYR A 70 -17.66 -6.80 -5.20
C TYR A 70 -18.85 -6.93 -6.15
N ARG A 71 -20.03 -6.41 -5.78
CA ARG A 71 -21.21 -6.39 -6.66
C ARG A 71 -20.97 -5.54 -7.91
N SER A 72 -20.41 -4.34 -7.75
CA SER A 72 -20.08 -3.45 -8.86
C SER A 72 -19.01 -4.03 -9.81
N MET A 73 -18.07 -4.83 -9.30
CA MET A 73 -17.11 -5.55 -10.12
C MET A 73 -17.78 -6.68 -10.92
N LYS A 74 -18.69 -7.43 -10.29
CA LYS A 74 -19.41 -8.54 -10.91
C LYS A 74 -20.21 -8.10 -12.15
N ASP A 75 -20.71 -6.87 -12.16
CA ASP A 75 -21.50 -6.34 -13.29
C ASP A 75 -20.66 -6.10 -14.56
N ILE A 76 -19.32 -6.09 -14.45
CA ILE A 76 -18.41 -5.81 -15.57
C ILE A 76 -17.45 -6.96 -15.88
N GLY A 77 -17.49 -8.06 -15.12
CA GLY A 77 -16.68 -9.26 -15.34
C GLY A 77 -16.53 -10.13 -14.09
N ASP A 78 -15.68 -11.15 -14.20
CA ASP A 78 -15.43 -12.14 -13.14
C ASP A 78 -14.19 -11.81 -12.29
N ASP A 79 -13.74 -10.55 -12.29
CA ASP A 79 -12.63 -10.11 -11.43
C ASP A 79 -12.98 -10.36 -9.95
N MET A 80 -11.99 -10.82 -9.19
CA MET A 80 -12.04 -11.06 -7.75
C MET A 80 -11.10 -10.10 -7.02
N LEU A 81 -11.28 -9.95 -5.71
CA LEU A 81 -10.33 -9.23 -4.86
C LEU A 81 -9.28 -10.19 -4.30
N TRP A 82 -8.01 -9.87 -4.51
CA TRP A 82 -6.88 -10.60 -3.98
C TRP A 82 -6.85 -10.50 -2.45
N VAL A 83 -6.74 -11.65 -1.78
CA VAL A 83 -6.96 -11.77 -0.32
C VAL A 83 -5.69 -11.79 0.52
N SER A 84 -4.52 -11.57 -0.09
CA SER A 84 -3.23 -11.62 0.60
C SER A 84 -2.41 -10.36 0.34
N SER A 85 -1.50 -10.02 1.26
CA SER A 85 -0.63 -8.85 1.08
C SER A 85 0.30 -8.98 -0.12
N MET A 86 0.89 -10.16 -0.32
CA MET A 86 1.85 -10.39 -1.38
C MET A 86 1.10 -10.84 -2.65
N PRO A 87 1.32 -10.18 -3.80
CA PRO A 87 0.67 -10.53 -5.05
C PRO A 87 1.33 -11.72 -5.76
N CYS A 88 0.61 -12.31 -6.71
CA CYS A 88 1.11 -13.30 -7.67
C CYS A 88 0.56 -12.97 -9.06
N GLY A 89 1.07 -13.64 -10.10
CA GLY A 89 0.53 -13.48 -11.46
C GLY A 89 0.63 -12.06 -12.04
N LEU A 90 1.57 -11.25 -11.55
CA LEU A 90 1.78 -9.89 -12.06
C LEU A 90 2.45 -9.92 -13.44
N PRO A 91 2.02 -9.07 -14.39
CA PRO A 91 2.66 -8.93 -15.68
C PRO A 91 4.05 -8.28 -15.54
N THR A 92 4.72 -7.94 -16.65
CA THR A 92 5.95 -7.13 -16.60
C THR A 92 5.68 -5.80 -15.89
N ASP A 93 6.73 -5.21 -15.31
CA ASP A 93 6.61 -4.04 -14.43
C ASP A 93 5.93 -2.86 -15.15
N GLU A 94 6.27 -2.65 -16.42
CA GLU A 94 5.75 -1.57 -17.27
C GLU A 94 4.27 -1.75 -17.61
N THR A 95 3.77 -2.98 -17.56
CA THR A 95 2.38 -3.36 -17.86
C THR A 95 1.46 -3.18 -16.65
N ILE A 96 1.99 -3.10 -15.43
CA ILE A 96 1.18 -2.83 -14.23
C ILE A 96 0.56 -1.42 -14.37
N PRO A 97 -0.77 -1.30 -14.44
CA PRO A 97 -1.41 -0.03 -14.77
C PRO A 97 -1.34 0.93 -13.58
N ILE A 98 -0.84 2.14 -13.80
CA ILE A 98 -0.83 3.19 -12.77
C ILE A 98 -2.23 3.76 -12.59
N ALA A 99 -2.61 4.02 -11.34
CA ALA A 99 -3.90 4.61 -11.02
C ALA A 99 -4.14 5.96 -11.72
N ARG A 100 -5.33 6.11 -12.29
CA ARG A 100 -5.77 7.28 -13.06
C ARG A 100 -6.81 8.06 -12.28
N PHE A 101 -6.56 9.36 -12.15
CA PHE A 101 -7.42 10.28 -11.38
C PHE A 101 -8.03 11.40 -12.24
N GLY A 102 -8.19 11.16 -13.54
CA GLY A 102 -8.68 12.14 -14.50
C GLY A 102 -7.64 13.18 -14.95
N SER A 103 -8.12 14.23 -15.63
CA SER A 103 -7.27 15.23 -16.31
C SER A 103 -7.05 16.53 -15.51
N SER A 104 -7.67 16.67 -14.33
CA SER A 104 -7.45 17.82 -13.45
C SER A 104 -6.00 17.89 -12.98
N ASN A 105 -5.52 19.09 -12.60
CA ASN A 105 -4.14 19.25 -12.12
C ASN A 105 -3.83 18.35 -10.91
N VAL A 106 -4.78 18.23 -9.97
CA VAL A 106 -4.63 17.35 -8.79
C VAL A 106 -4.61 15.87 -9.20
N GLY A 107 -5.49 15.47 -10.12
CA GLY A 107 -5.52 14.10 -10.63
C GLY A 107 -4.22 13.72 -11.35
N ARG A 108 -3.75 14.59 -12.25
CA ARG A 108 -2.47 14.42 -12.94
C ARG A 108 -1.29 14.37 -11.98
N ALA A 109 -1.27 15.22 -10.95
CA ALA A 109 -0.21 15.21 -9.94
C ALA A 109 -0.15 13.87 -9.19
N LYS A 110 -1.29 13.28 -8.81
CA LYS A 110 -1.36 11.95 -8.18
C LYS A 110 -0.85 10.82 -9.09
N SER A 111 -1.12 10.88 -10.39
CA SER A 111 -0.57 9.92 -11.36
C SER A 111 0.92 10.14 -11.60
N VAL A 112 1.41 11.39 -11.67
CA VAL A 112 2.84 11.70 -11.78
C VAL A 112 3.63 11.20 -10.57
N TYR A 113 3.09 11.37 -9.37
CA TYR A 113 3.68 10.82 -8.15
C TYR A 113 3.88 9.30 -8.26
N ARG A 114 2.86 8.56 -8.71
CA ARG A 114 2.94 7.10 -8.90
C ARG A 114 3.88 6.69 -10.03
N MET A 115 3.95 7.45 -11.12
CA MET A 115 4.99 7.23 -12.13
C MET A 115 6.39 7.34 -11.51
N GLY A 116 6.63 8.37 -10.68
CA GLY A 116 7.87 8.52 -9.92
C GLY A 116 8.17 7.33 -9.00
N LEU A 117 7.18 6.81 -8.29
CA LEU A 117 7.33 5.59 -7.47
C LEU A 117 7.72 4.37 -8.33
N GLY A 118 7.08 4.23 -9.51
CA GLY A 118 7.40 3.16 -10.46
C GLY A 118 8.86 3.23 -10.93
N HIS A 119 9.36 4.41 -11.30
CA HIS A 119 10.76 4.55 -11.73
C HIS A 119 11.77 4.38 -10.60
N ARG A 120 11.44 4.79 -9.37
CA ARG A 120 12.37 4.75 -8.24
C ARG A 120 12.46 3.38 -7.57
N TYR A 121 11.36 2.64 -7.55
CA TYR A 121 11.24 1.43 -6.74
C TYR A 121 10.69 0.20 -7.49
N GLY A 122 10.26 0.37 -8.75
CA GLY A 122 9.54 -0.65 -9.50
C GLY A 122 8.06 -0.71 -9.13
N ARG A 123 7.20 -0.93 -10.13
CA ARG A 123 5.73 -1.00 -9.97
C ARG A 123 5.28 -2.23 -9.19
N ARG A 124 5.97 -3.36 -9.35
CA ARG A 124 5.69 -4.63 -8.69
C ARG A 124 5.66 -4.50 -7.17
N MET A 125 6.64 -3.81 -6.59
CA MET A 125 6.69 -3.58 -5.14
C MET A 125 5.48 -2.81 -4.63
N GLN A 126 4.99 -1.86 -5.42
CA GLN A 126 3.87 -0.98 -5.06
C GLN A 126 2.51 -1.69 -5.08
N THR A 127 2.43 -2.88 -5.66
CA THR A 127 1.20 -3.70 -5.66
C THR A 127 1.03 -4.55 -4.39
N ILE A 128 1.97 -4.50 -3.45
CA ILE A 128 1.82 -5.14 -2.14
C ILE A 128 0.71 -4.42 -1.38
N SER A 129 -0.33 -5.15 -0.98
CA SER A 129 -1.49 -4.58 -0.27
C SER A 129 -1.36 -4.68 1.25
N GLY A 130 -1.95 -3.71 1.97
CA GLY A 130 -1.99 -3.66 3.42
C GLY A 130 -3.36 -3.34 4.03
N ILE A 131 -3.35 -3.30 5.36
CA ILE A 131 -4.41 -2.74 6.19
C ILE A 131 -3.80 -1.59 6.98
N HIS A 132 -4.44 -0.43 7.00
CA HIS A 132 -4.11 0.65 7.94
C HIS A 132 -5.20 0.75 9.00
N TYR A 133 -4.77 0.78 10.27
CA TYR A 133 -5.64 0.98 11.41
C TYR A 133 -5.44 2.38 11.95
N ASN A 134 -6.38 3.27 11.62
CA ASN A 134 -6.40 4.65 12.07
C ASN A 134 -7.12 4.73 13.40
N TRP A 135 -6.60 5.48 14.37
CA TRP A 135 -7.26 5.69 15.66
C TRP A 135 -6.93 7.03 16.28
N SER A 136 -7.80 7.50 17.16
CA SER A 136 -7.60 8.72 17.94
C SER A 136 -8.26 8.66 19.31
N PHE A 137 -7.65 9.31 20.30
CA PHE A 137 -8.27 9.58 21.59
C PHE A 137 -8.70 11.05 21.68
N PRO A 138 -9.81 11.34 22.37
CA PRO A 138 -10.13 12.73 22.73
C PRO A 138 -9.04 13.28 23.65
N ASP A 139 -8.80 14.59 23.54
CA ASP A 139 -7.94 15.37 24.44
C ASP A 139 -6.46 14.92 24.54
N VAL A 140 -5.97 14.14 23.55
CA VAL A 140 -4.56 13.77 23.46
C VAL A 140 -3.78 14.80 22.64
N THR A 141 -2.75 15.38 23.24
CA THR A 141 -1.91 16.40 22.61
C THR A 141 -0.92 15.79 21.61
N SER A 142 -0.33 16.63 20.75
CA SER A 142 0.73 16.17 19.84
C SER A 142 1.91 15.55 20.59
N GLU A 143 2.34 16.13 21.71
CA GLU A 143 3.43 15.59 22.53
C GLU A 143 3.13 14.16 23.01
N GLN A 144 1.89 13.94 23.48
CA GLN A 144 1.44 12.62 23.92
C GLN A 144 1.36 11.63 22.75
N TYR A 145 0.86 12.04 21.57
CA TYR A 145 0.90 11.20 20.36
C TYR A 145 2.33 10.83 19.95
N PHE A 146 3.29 11.76 20.03
CA PHE A 146 4.69 11.43 19.79
C PHE A 146 5.25 10.44 20.83
N GLY A 147 4.82 10.54 22.09
CA GLY A 147 5.08 9.51 23.11
C GLY A 147 4.55 8.13 22.72
N LEU A 148 3.32 8.06 22.19
CA LEU A 148 2.70 6.83 21.70
C LEU A 148 3.41 6.28 20.46
N ILE A 149 3.84 7.13 19.53
CA ILE A 149 4.62 6.71 18.36
C ILE A 149 5.96 6.09 18.79
N ARG A 150 6.67 6.70 19.75
CA ARG A 150 7.93 6.13 20.29
C ARG A 150 7.70 4.77 20.94
N ASN A 151 6.59 4.60 21.69
CA ASN A 151 6.20 3.31 22.25
C ASN A 151 5.89 2.28 21.14
N PHE A 152 5.10 2.66 20.14
CA PHE A 152 4.75 1.80 19.02
C PHE A 152 6.00 1.32 18.29
N ARG A 153 6.94 2.22 17.96
CA ARG A 153 8.19 1.86 17.29
C ARG A 153 9.03 0.85 18.07
N ARG A 154 9.03 0.91 19.42
CA ARG A 154 9.72 -0.09 20.26
C ARG A 154 9.06 -1.47 20.22
N GLN A 155 7.73 -1.52 20.04
CA GLN A 155 6.92 -2.74 20.18
C GLN A 155 6.35 -3.26 18.85
N ALA A 156 6.61 -2.59 17.73
CA ALA A 156 6.01 -2.90 16.42
C ALA A 156 6.31 -4.34 15.96
N PHE A 157 7.41 -4.94 16.42
CA PHE A 157 7.74 -6.34 16.12
C PHE A 157 6.64 -7.31 16.58
N LEU A 158 5.93 -7.01 17.67
CA LEU A 158 4.87 -7.87 18.19
C LEU A 158 3.68 -7.95 17.23
N LEU A 159 3.34 -6.82 16.58
CA LEU A 159 2.31 -6.79 15.54
C LEU A 159 2.70 -7.69 14.36
N LEU A 160 3.97 -7.63 13.94
CA LEU A 160 4.49 -8.46 12.85
C LEU A 160 4.58 -9.93 13.23
N TYR A 161 4.84 -10.23 14.49
CA TYR A 161 4.90 -11.60 14.99
C TYR A 161 3.50 -12.24 15.08
N LEU A 162 2.52 -11.52 15.64
CA LEU A 162 1.18 -12.04 15.89
C LEU A 162 0.29 -12.03 14.64
N PHE A 163 0.40 -11.00 13.81
CA PHE A 163 -0.52 -10.77 12.68
C PHE A 163 0.19 -10.77 11.33
N GLY A 164 1.49 -11.06 11.30
CA GLY A 164 2.20 -11.29 10.04
C GLY A 164 1.62 -12.47 9.29
N ALA A 165 1.03 -12.18 8.12
CA ALA A 165 0.36 -13.18 7.28
C ALA A 165 0.95 -13.19 5.85
N SER A 166 2.26 -12.99 5.72
CA SER A 166 2.96 -13.07 4.44
C SER A 166 4.29 -13.81 4.52
N PRO A 167 4.32 -15.09 4.96
CA PRO A 167 5.55 -15.88 5.05
C PRO A 167 6.10 -16.33 3.68
N ALA A 168 5.29 -16.21 2.63
CA ALA A 168 5.57 -16.70 1.28
C ALA A 168 5.18 -15.68 0.20
N VAL A 169 5.78 -15.84 -0.97
CA VAL A 169 5.54 -15.06 -2.19
C VAL A 169 5.55 -15.97 -3.41
N CYS A 170 4.91 -15.49 -4.48
CA CYS A 170 4.98 -16.10 -5.80
C CYS A 170 6.43 -16.03 -6.33
N SER A 171 6.94 -17.07 -6.99
CA SER A 171 8.31 -17.08 -7.54
C SER A 171 8.52 -15.96 -8.56
N THR A 172 7.48 -15.60 -9.31
CA THR A 172 7.50 -14.45 -10.24
C THR A 172 7.59 -13.10 -9.52
N PHE A 173 7.29 -13.01 -8.23
CA PHE A 173 7.44 -11.77 -7.46
C PHE A 173 8.91 -11.40 -7.24
N VAL A 174 9.78 -12.40 -7.14
CA VAL A 174 11.21 -12.25 -6.88
C VAL A 174 12.10 -12.62 -8.06
N ALA A 175 11.49 -12.95 -9.21
CA ALA A 175 12.22 -13.32 -10.42
C ALA A 175 13.24 -12.24 -10.82
N GLY A 176 14.49 -12.65 -11.04
CA GLY A 176 15.59 -11.75 -11.38
C GLY A 176 16.12 -10.89 -10.23
N ARG A 177 15.63 -11.06 -9.00
CA ARG A 177 16.11 -10.35 -7.80
C ARG A 177 16.94 -11.28 -6.93
N GLN A 178 17.98 -10.75 -6.29
CA GLN A 178 18.65 -11.48 -5.21
C GLN A 178 17.74 -11.55 -3.99
N HIS A 179 17.63 -12.73 -3.38
CA HIS A 179 16.83 -12.97 -2.18
C HIS A 179 17.33 -14.20 -1.41
N GLU A 180 16.95 -14.27 -0.14
CA GLU A 180 17.30 -15.38 0.77
C GLU A 180 16.17 -16.41 0.93
N LEU A 181 15.07 -16.26 0.19
CA LEU A 181 13.92 -17.18 0.25
C LEU A 181 14.27 -18.59 -0.25
N GLN A 182 13.67 -19.59 0.39
CA GLN A 182 13.73 -20.98 -0.02
C GLN A 182 12.57 -21.32 -0.96
N LYS A 183 12.79 -22.29 -1.84
CA LYS A 183 11.75 -22.81 -2.72
C LYS A 183 10.81 -23.74 -1.93
N LEU A 184 9.51 -23.46 -1.93
CA LEU A 184 8.48 -24.34 -1.38
C LEU A 184 7.87 -25.23 -2.49
N THR A 185 7.54 -24.61 -3.62
CA THR A 185 7.04 -25.28 -4.84
C THR A 185 7.67 -24.61 -6.07
N GLU A 186 7.34 -25.03 -7.29
CA GLU A 186 7.78 -24.34 -8.52
C GLU A 186 7.32 -22.87 -8.58
N SER A 187 6.14 -22.57 -8.05
CA SER A 187 5.51 -21.25 -8.09
C SER A 187 5.61 -20.46 -6.78
N THR A 188 6.16 -21.05 -5.71
CA THR A 188 6.14 -20.45 -4.36
C THR A 188 7.52 -20.44 -3.72
N MET A 189 7.93 -19.26 -3.26
CA MET A 189 9.12 -19.03 -2.44
C MET A 189 8.68 -18.63 -1.02
N TYR A 190 9.42 -19.03 0.01
CA TYR A 190 9.07 -18.72 1.40
C TYR A 190 10.31 -18.52 2.28
N MET A 191 10.13 -17.88 3.42
CA MET A 191 11.16 -17.75 4.45
C MET A 191 10.80 -18.66 5.63
N PRO A 192 11.61 -19.67 5.99
CA PRO A 192 11.40 -20.43 7.21
C PRO A 192 11.30 -19.49 8.43
N HIS A 193 10.27 -19.69 9.25
CA HIS A 193 9.95 -18.84 10.41
C HIS A 193 9.63 -17.36 10.10
N GLY A 194 9.58 -16.95 8.83
CA GLY A 194 9.16 -15.61 8.45
C GLY A 194 7.68 -15.39 8.77
N THR A 195 7.32 -14.22 9.30
CA THR A 195 5.92 -13.86 9.57
C THR A 195 5.36 -12.90 8.53
N SER A 196 6.12 -11.84 8.19
CA SER A 196 5.67 -10.80 7.27
C SER A 196 6.75 -10.35 6.28
N LEU A 197 6.83 -11.00 5.11
CA LEU A 197 7.71 -10.59 4.02
C LEU A 197 7.35 -9.21 3.47
N ARG A 198 6.07 -8.79 3.57
CA ARG A 198 5.61 -7.42 3.28
C ARG A 198 6.42 -6.36 4.03
N MET A 199 6.86 -6.64 5.24
CA MET A 199 7.58 -5.69 6.10
C MET A 199 9.10 -5.92 6.10
N GLY A 200 9.59 -6.89 5.32
CA GLY A 200 11.01 -7.18 5.15
C GLY A 200 11.63 -6.49 3.91
N ARG A 201 12.84 -6.92 3.53
CA ARG A 201 13.61 -6.37 2.40
C ARG A 201 12.95 -6.51 1.03
N LEU A 202 11.99 -7.43 0.89
CA LEU A 202 11.21 -7.61 -0.34
C LEU A 202 10.02 -6.64 -0.45
N GLY A 203 9.65 -6.03 0.67
CA GLY A 203 8.56 -5.07 0.77
C GLY A 203 9.01 -3.62 0.57
N TYR A 204 8.32 -2.69 1.21
CA TYR A 204 8.53 -1.25 1.09
C TYR A 204 9.77 -0.77 1.87
N GLN A 205 10.97 -1.13 1.42
CA GLN A 205 12.23 -0.57 1.94
C GLN A 205 13.12 -0.10 0.79
N SER A 206 13.71 1.09 0.94
CA SER A 206 14.69 1.63 -0.01
C SER A 206 15.88 2.25 0.71
N ASP A 207 17.05 2.21 0.08
CA ASP A 207 18.29 2.76 0.64
C ASP A 207 18.18 4.26 0.91
N ALA A 208 17.45 5.00 0.06
CA ALA A 208 17.18 6.42 0.27
C ALA A 208 16.44 6.65 1.59
N GLN A 209 15.40 5.85 1.89
CA GLN A 209 14.64 5.97 3.13
C GLN A 209 15.44 5.49 4.35
N ALA A 210 16.28 4.46 4.19
CA ALA A 210 17.14 3.97 5.27
C ALA A 210 18.14 5.03 5.78
N SER A 211 18.50 5.98 4.92
CA SER A 211 19.38 7.10 5.29
C SER A 211 18.69 8.25 6.04
N LEU A 212 17.35 8.24 6.12
CA LEU A 212 16.59 9.32 6.75
C LEU A 212 16.47 9.14 8.27
N ALA A 213 17.07 10.05 9.02
CA ALA A 213 16.94 10.12 10.48
C ALA A 213 15.74 10.99 10.89
N VAL A 214 14.52 10.48 10.73
CA VAL A 214 13.30 11.22 11.10
C VAL A 214 13.14 11.30 12.62
N SER A 215 12.99 12.52 13.15
CA SER A 215 12.72 12.75 14.58
C SER A 215 11.24 12.48 14.93
N TYR A 216 11.02 11.76 16.03
CA TYR A 216 9.68 11.51 16.60
C TYR A 216 9.59 12.02 18.05
N ASN A 217 10.35 13.07 18.36
CA ASN A 217 10.36 13.66 19.69
C ASN A 217 9.34 14.78 19.85
N SER A 218 9.09 15.55 18.78
CA SER A 218 8.14 16.67 18.75
C SER A 218 7.57 16.85 17.34
N LEU A 219 6.47 17.59 17.25
CA LEU A 219 5.85 17.95 15.96
C LEU A 219 6.80 18.78 15.09
N GLU A 220 7.47 19.76 15.70
CA GLU A 220 8.44 20.62 15.01
C GLU A 220 9.62 19.80 14.46
N GLY A 221 10.22 18.92 15.29
CA GLY A 221 11.34 18.08 14.86
C GLY A 221 10.96 17.10 13.75
N TYR A 222 9.75 16.53 13.82
CA TYR A 222 9.21 15.68 12.77
C TYR A 222 9.01 16.47 11.47
N GLY A 223 8.37 17.64 11.55
CA GLY A 223 8.13 18.52 10.41
C GLY A 223 9.43 18.96 9.72
N ALA A 224 10.42 19.39 10.49
CA ALA A 224 11.74 19.76 9.99
C ALA A 224 12.44 18.59 9.29
N SER A 225 12.36 17.38 9.87
CA SER A 225 12.95 16.17 9.26
C SER A 225 12.31 15.84 7.90
N LEU A 226 10.98 15.98 7.79
CA LEU A 226 10.27 15.75 6.53
C LEU A 226 10.58 16.82 5.49
N GLN A 227 10.63 18.09 5.88
CA GLN A 227 10.97 19.19 4.97
C GLN A 227 12.37 19.01 4.39
N ASP A 228 13.35 18.66 5.22
CA ASP A 228 14.71 18.35 4.78
C ASP A 228 14.71 17.18 3.78
N ALA A 229 14.01 16.09 4.10
CA ALA A 229 13.92 14.91 3.23
C ALA A 229 13.24 15.19 1.88
N LEU A 230 12.26 16.10 1.84
CA LEU A 230 11.53 16.48 0.63
C LEU A 230 12.29 17.46 -0.26
N THR A 231 13.23 18.22 0.31
CA THR A 231 13.96 19.29 -0.40
C THR A 231 15.39 18.91 -0.77
N ARG A 232 15.96 17.88 -0.14
CA ARG A 232 17.28 17.35 -0.49
C ARG A 232 17.21 16.50 -1.76
N ALA A 233 18.05 16.84 -2.74
CA ALA A 233 18.25 16.02 -3.93
C ALA A 233 18.87 14.66 -3.59
N TYR A 234 18.51 13.63 -4.35
CA TYR A 234 19.08 12.29 -4.24
C TYR A 234 19.66 11.87 -5.60
N PRO A 235 20.99 11.69 -5.74
CA PRO A 235 21.64 11.55 -7.04
C PRO A 235 21.06 10.45 -7.93
N ALA A 236 20.71 9.30 -7.36
CA ALA A 236 20.12 8.19 -8.13
C ALA A 236 18.71 8.52 -8.68
N TYR A 237 17.99 9.46 -8.07
CA TYR A 237 16.70 9.93 -8.59
C TYR A 237 16.87 11.06 -9.61
N GLU A 238 17.93 11.86 -9.50
CA GLU A 238 18.27 12.86 -10.52
C GLU A 238 18.65 12.20 -11.84
N SER A 239 19.38 11.08 -11.80
CA SER A 239 19.75 10.32 -13.00
C SER A 239 18.57 9.71 -13.76
N VAL A 240 17.41 9.54 -13.10
CA VAL A 240 16.17 9.11 -13.77
C VAL A 240 15.58 10.23 -14.64
N GLY A 241 15.79 11.49 -14.26
CA GLY A 241 15.19 12.65 -14.90
C GLY A 241 13.75 12.96 -14.45
N ILE A 242 13.21 14.08 -14.95
CA ILE A 242 11.89 14.62 -14.57
C ILE A 242 10.82 14.50 -15.67
N ARG A 243 11.19 13.94 -16.82
CA ARG A 243 10.28 13.66 -17.93
C ARG A 243 10.31 12.15 -18.18
N ASN A 244 9.14 11.57 -18.40
CA ASN A 244 9.05 10.16 -18.75
C ASN A 244 9.72 9.96 -20.13
N PRO A 245 10.55 8.92 -20.33
CA PRO A 245 11.15 8.60 -21.62
C PRO A 245 10.12 8.33 -22.72
#